data_AF-A0A1T4YYX0-F1
#
_entry.id   AF-A0A1T4YYX0-F1
#
_cell.length_a   1.000
_cell.length_b   1.000
_cell.length_c   1.000
_cell.angle_alpha   90.00
_cell.angle_beta   90.00
_cell.angle_gamma   90.00
#
_symmetry.space_group_name_H-M   'P 1'
#
loop_
_entity.id
_entity.type
_entity.pdbx_description
1 polymer ?
#
loop_
_entity_poly.entity_id
_entity_poly.type
_entity_poly.pdbx_seq_one_letter_code
_entity_poly.pdbx_strand_id
1 'polypeptide(L)'
;MNQQREGQNPNWVNHWQHPQYRRISMEQANEIALRQVPGQVVKAELEYDDGILIYEIDIRNEQGHKYEVKVDAVTGEVLRVKLD
;
A
#
# COMPACT_ATOMS: atom_id res chain seq x y z
N MET A 1 -1.34 -16.38 35.13
CA MET A 1 -0.02 -15.70 35.23
C MET A 1 0.68 -15.82 33.90
N ASN A 2 1.35 -14.74 33.53
CA ASN A 2 1.86 -14.43 32.21
C ASN A 2 3.14 -15.20 31.82
N GLN A 3 3.34 -15.22 30.49
CA GLN A 3 4.61 -15.21 29.74
C GLN A 3 5.34 -16.53 29.47
N GLN A 4 5.41 -16.86 28.18
CA GLN A 4 6.65 -17.18 27.47
C GLN A 4 6.57 -16.58 26.05
N ARG A 5 7.63 -15.86 25.67
CA ARG A 5 7.82 -15.17 24.38
C ARG A 5 8.64 -16.08 23.47
N GLU A 6 8.07 -16.50 22.35
CA GLU A 6 8.75 -17.04 21.17
C GLU A 6 7.86 -16.56 20.00
N GLY A 7 8.19 -15.54 19.21
CA GLY A 7 9.43 -15.45 18.45
C GLY A 7 9.41 -16.51 17.36
N GLN A 8 8.53 -16.39 16.36
CA GLN A 8 8.68 -16.77 14.95
C GLN A 8 7.34 -16.52 14.22
N ASN A 9 7.35 -15.49 13.38
CA ASN A 9 6.28 -15.08 12.48
C ASN A 9 5.94 -16.25 11.53
N PRO A 10 4.77 -16.92 11.62
CA PRO A 10 4.51 -18.09 10.81
C PRO A 10 4.24 -17.66 9.36
N ASN A 11 5.17 -18.05 8.49
CA ASN A 11 5.06 -18.12 7.05
C ASN A 11 3.62 -18.45 6.59
N TRP A 12 2.90 -17.45 6.08
CA TRP A 12 1.81 -17.66 5.10
C TRP A 12 2.28 -17.31 3.69
N VAL A 13 3.55 -17.57 3.39
CA VAL A 13 4.09 -17.46 2.03
C VAL A 13 3.85 -18.78 1.29
N ASN A 14 3.17 -18.67 0.14
CA ASN A 14 2.99 -19.65 -0.93
C ASN A 14 1.86 -20.70 -0.79
N HIS A 15 0.63 -20.31 -1.14
CA HIS A 15 -0.29 -21.26 -1.78
C HIS A 15 -1.27 -20.52 -2.73
N TRP A 16 -1.18 -20.85 -4.03
CA TRP A 16 -2.00 -20.41 -5.18
C TRP A 16 -1.74 -19.01 -5.78
N GLN A 17 -0.61 -18.86 -6.47
CA GLN A 17 -0.46 -17.81 -7.49
C GLN A 17 -1.19 -18.27 -8.76
N HIS A 18 -2.47 -17.90 -8.86
CA HIS A 18 -3.23 -17.98 -10.11
C HIS A 18 -2.56 -17.03 -11.12
N PRO A 19 -2.13 -17.49 -12.31
CA PRO A 19 -1.69 -16.57 -13.33
C PRO A 19 -2.96 -15.99 -13.96
N GLN A 20 -3.39 -14.78 -13.59
CA GLN A 20 -4.15 -13.83 -14.40
C GLN A 20 -4.32 -12.54 -13.58
N TYR A 21 -3.80 -11.41 -14.08
CA TYR A 21 -3.69 -10.06 -13.48
C TYR A 21 -2.49 -9.82 -12.54
N ARG A 22 -1.33 -9.57 -13.17
CA ARG A 22 -0.07 -9.18 -12.52
C ARG A 22 -0.18 -7.74 -12.00
N ARG A 23 -0.78 -7.57 -10.82
CA ARG A 23 -0.79 -6.29 -10.08
C ARG A 23 0.20 -6.35 -8.92
N ILE A 24 0.78 -5.20 -8.58
CA ILE A 24 1.61 -5.06 -7.37
C ILE A 24 0.74 -5.29 -6.13
N SER A 25 1.35 -5.69 -5.01
CA SER A 25 0.62 -5.86 -3.75
C SER A 25 0.30 -4.49 -3.11
N MET A 26 -0.66 -4.47 -2.19
CA MET A 26 -0.96 -3.29 -1.38
C MET A 26 0.26 -2.83 -0.56
N GLU A 27 1.06 -3.79 -0.06
CA GLU A 27 2.30 -3.49 0.67
C GLU A 27 3.32 -2.78 -0.23
N GLN A 28 3.50 -3.26 -1.46
CA GLN A 28 4.37 -2.62 -2.45
C GLN A 28 3.87 -1.21 -2.80
N ALA A 29 2.55 -1.03 -2.97
CA ALA A 29 1.96 0.28 -3.23
C ALA A 29 2.18 1.25 -2.06
N ASN A 30 2.06 0.79 -0.82
CA ASN A 30 2.36 1.57 0.38
C ASN A 30 3.83 1.99 0.45
N GLU A 31 4.76 1.08 0.14
CA GLU A 31 6.20 1.40 0.09
C GLU A 31 6.49 2.46 -0.98
N ILE A 32 5.87 2.35 -2.16
CA ILE A 32 6.01 3.32 -3.24
C ILE A 32 5.46 4.69 -2.79
N ALA A 33 4.28 4.72 -2.17
CA ALA A 33 3.65 5.95 -1.70
C ALA A 33 4.46 6.62 -0.58
N LEU A 34 4.98 5.84 0.38
CA LEU A 34 5.82 6.35 1.48
C LEU A 34 7.16 6.91 1.02
N ARG A 35 7.68 6.47 -0.15
CA ARG A 35 8.86 7.09 -0.78
C ARG A 35 8.55 8.47 -1.37
N GLN A 36 7.30 8.74 -1.74
CA GLN A 36 6.86 10.05 -2.24
C GLN A 36 6.53 11.00 -1.09
N VAL A 37 5.78 10.51 -0.11
CA VAL A 37 5.36 11.28 1.07
C VAL A 37 5.77 10.51 2.33
N PRO A 38 6.83 10.95 3.03
CA PRO A 38 7.18 10.35 4.31
C PRO A 38 6.10 10.66 5.35
N GLY A 39 5.69 9.63 6.08
CA GLY A 39 4.63 9.74 7.08
C GLY A 39 4.06 8.40 7.48
N GLN A 40 2.82 8.43 7.94
CA GLN A 40 2.06 7.24 8.32
C GLN A 40 0.92 7.02 7.33
N VAL A 41 0.85 5.82 6.73
CA VAL A 41 -0.32 5.40 5.97
C VAL A 41 -1.50 5.30 6.93
N VAL A 42 -2.56 6.07 6.66
CA VAL A 42 -3.80 6.08 7.45
C VAL A 42 -4.93 5.34 6.74
N LYS A 43 -4.84 5.18 5.42
CA LYS A 43 -5.79 4.43 4.60
C LYS A 43 -5.08 3.93 3.34
N ALA A 44 -5.44 2.73 2.89
CA ALA A 44 -4.96 2.19 1.62
C ALA A 44 -6.06 1.33 1.01
N GLU A 45 -6.54 1.71 -0.17
CA GLU A 45 -7.63 1.03 -0.87
C GLU A 45 -7.29 0.79 -2.34
N LEU A 46 -7.95 -0.21 -2.92
CA LEU A 46 -7.85 -0.51 -4.33
C LEU A 46 -9.11 -0.02 -5.02
N GLU A 47 -8.96 0.86 -5.99
CA GLU A 47 -10.04 1.49 -6.72
C GLU A 47 -9.88 1.29 -8.22
N TYR A 48 -10.98 1.49 -8.96
CA TYR A 48 -11.01 1.44 -10.41
C TYR A 48 -11.51 2.79 -10.92
N ASP A 49 -10.61 3.56 -11.52
CA ASP A 49 -10.82 4.95 -11.94
C ASP A 49 -10.47 5.06 -13.43
N ASP A 50 -11.33 5.65 -14.25
CA ASP A 50 -11.09 5.85 -15.70
C ASP A 50 -10.57 4.63 -16.49
N GLY A 51 -10.98 3.42 -16.10
CA GLY A 51 -10.57 2.19 -16.80
C GLY A 51 -9.22 1.62 -16.34
N ILE A 52 -8.60 2.21 -15.32
CA ILE A 52 -7.36 1.71 -14.71
C ILE A 52 -7.60 1.31 -13.26
N LEU A 53 -6.88 0.29 -12.83
CA LEU A 53 -6.89 -0.17 -11.45
C LEU A 53 -5.80 0.58 -10.68
N ILE A 54 -6.16 1.27 -9.61
CA ILE A 54 -5.26 2.13 -8.83
C ILE A 54 -5.31 1.77 -7.35
N TYR A 55 -4.18 1.92 -6.67
CA TYR A 55 -4.13 2.00 -5.23
C TYR A 55 -4.22 3.47 -4.82
N GLU A 56 -5.18 3.80 -3.96
CA GLU A 56 -5.27 5.11 -3.30
C GLU A 56 -4.75 4.97 -1.87
N ILE A 57 -3.67 5.69 -1.57
CA ILE A 57 -2.99 5.65 -0.27
C ILE A 57 -3.07 7.03 0.36
N ASP A 58 -3.73 7.12 1.52
CA ASP A 58 -3.73 8.31 2.35
C ASP A 58 -2.55 8.26 3.33
N ILE A 59 -1.72 9.29 3.32
CA ILE A 59 -0.56 9.43 4.18
C ILE A 59 -0.69 10.69 5.02
N ARG A 60 -0.56 10.55 6.34
CA ARG A 60 -0.42 11.69 7.25
C ARG A 60 1.07 11.95 7.50
N ASN A 61 1.57 13.12 7.11
CA ASN A 61 2.95 13.49 7.36
C ASN A 61 3.17 13.96 8.82
N GLU A 62 4.42 14.17 9.22
CA GLU A 62 4.77 14.62 10.58
C GLU A 62 4.21 16.00 10.94
N GLN A 63 3.89 16.83 9.95
CA GLN A 63 3.24 18.14 10.14
C GLN A 63 1.73 18.01 10.35
N GLY A 64 1.18 16.80 10.24
CA GLY A 64 -0.24 16.52 10.38
C GLY A 64 -1.07 16.74 9.11
N HIS A 65 -0.43 17.08 7.98
CA HIS A 65 -1.07 17.20 6.68
C HIS A 65 -1.38 15.83 6.09
N LYS A 66 -2.53 15.71 5.41
CA LYS A 66 -2.97 14.49 4.75
C LYS A 66 -2.67 14.59 3.25
N TYR A 67 -2.01 13.58 2.71
CA TYR A 67 -1.73 13.44 1.29
C TYR A 67 -2.42 12.22 0.74
N GLU A 68 -3.02 12.36 -0.43
CA GLU A 68 -3.52 11.28 -1.26
C GLU A 68 -2.47 10.94 -2.31
N VAL A 69 -2.06 9.67 -2.37
CA VAL A 69 -1.13 9.15 -3.38
C VAL A 69 -1.84 8.07 -4.18
N LYS A 70 -1.99 8.27 -5.50
CA LYS A 70 -2.54 7.28 -6.42
C LYS A 70 -1.43 6.56 -7.14
N VAL A 71 -1.43 5.23 -7.07
CA VAL A 71 -0.42 4.35 -7.68
C VAL A 71 -1.10 3.39 -8.63
N ASP A 72 -0.63 3.27 -9.85
CA ASP A 72 -1.13 2.28 -10.82
C ASP A 72 -0.91 0.87 -10.27
N ALA A 73 -1.99 0.10 -10.14
CA ALA A 73 -1.93 -1.22 -9.52
C ALA A 73 -1.18 -2.24 -10.37
N VAL A 74 -1.05 -2.05 -11.69
CA VAL A 74 -0.40 -3.01 -12.59
C VAL A 74 1.12 -2.78 -12.65
N THR A 75 1.52 -1.52 -12.73
CA THR A 75 2.89 -1.09 -13.00
C THR A 75 3.63 -0.57 -11.75
N GLY A 76 2.89 -0.09 -10.75
CA GLY A 76 3.45 0.61 -9.59
C GLY A 76 3.87 2.05 -9.87
N GLU A 77 3.45 2.62 -11.00
CA GLU A 77 3.71 4.03 -11.31
C GLU A 77 2.90 4.96 -10.39
N VAL A 78 3.52 6.02 -9.90
CA VAL A 78 2.80 7.05 -9.12
C VAL A 78 2.09 7.97 -10.10
N LEU A 79 0.77 7.86 -10.15
CA LEU A 79 -0.09 8.64 -11.05
C LEU A 79 -0.39 10.02 -10.49
N ARG A 80 -0.50 10.14 -9.16
CA ARG A 80 -0.85 11.41 -8.51
C ARG A 80 -0.32 11.46 -7.08
N VAL A 81 0.11 12.67 -6.68
CA VAL A 81 0.31 13.05 -5.29
C VAL A 81 -0.43 14.36 -5.07
N LYS A 82 -1.33 14.41 -4.09
CA LYS A 82 -2.16 15.58 -3.82
C LYS A 82 -2.25 15.81 -2.31
N LEU A 83 -2.10 17.06 -1.87
CA LEU A 83 -2.47 17.46 -0.52
C LEU A 83 -4.00 17.55 -0.44
N ASP A 84 -4.60 16.90 0.55
CA ASP A 84 -6.04 16.95 0.84
C ASP A 84 -6.42 18.23 1.61
#